data_AF-A0A953EFP8-F1
#
_entry.id   AF-A0A953EFP8-F1
#
_cell.length_a   1.000
_cell.length_b   1.000
_cell.length_c   1.000
_cell.angle_alpha   90.00
_cell.angle_beta   90.00
_cell.angle_gamma   90.00
#
_symmetry.space_group_name_H-M   'P 1'
#
loop_
_entity.id
_entity.type
_entity.pdbx_description
1 polymer ?
#
loop_
_entity_poly.entity_id
_entity_poly.type
_entity_poly.pdbx_seq_one_letter_code
_entity_poly.pdbx_strand_id
1 'polypeptide(L)'
;LMPRREPPLLDADAAAAAARAHAPGEVITAIQLPSRQRPAWTVMLRAEDSDPEFRVRSIITLDPWTGAVLEDRSPRSRSTAEEALALQRWLHGGAPLGMPGRLLVFLSGLTMPLLFVTGLSAWLLRRRNLRRLSLSARDAATAFPRRPA
;
A
#
# COMPACT_ATOMS: atom_id res chain seq x y z
N LEU A 1 19.92 -7.43 -27.73
CA LEU A 1 21.06 -8.25 -27.25
C LEU A 1 21.50 -7.68 -25.91
N MET A 2 21.21 -8.36 -24.79
CA MET A 2 21.72 -7.89 -23.49
C MET A 2 23.23 -8.15 -23.43
N PRO A 3 24.08 -7.13 -23.17
CA PRO A 3 25.51 -7.34 -23.04
C PRO A 3 25.77 -8.29 -21.86
N ARG A 4 26.62 -9.30 -22.11
CA ARG A 4 27.13 -10.22 -21.09
C ARG A 4 27.95 -9.40 -20.09
N ARG A 5 27.31 -8.89 -19.05
CA ARG A 5 27.94 -8.06 -18.02
C ARG A 5 28.70 -8.96 -17.05
N GLU A 6 30.00 -8.69 -16.94
CA GLU A 6 30.95 -9.28 -16.00
C GLU A 6 30.40 -9.29 -14.57
N PRO A 7 30.89 -10.18 -13.69
CA PRO A 7 30.52 -10.15 -12.27
C PRO A 7 30.75 -8.74 -11.69
N PRO A 8 29.89 -8.30 -10.75
CA PRO A 8 30.08 -7.03 -10.06
C PRO A 8 31.48 -7.01 -9.43
N LEU A 9 32.28 -5.98 -9.74
CA LEU A 9 33.64 -5.85 -9.21
C LEU A 9 33.63 -5.41 -7.74
N LEU A 10 32.57 -4.71 -7.32
CA LEU A 10 32.43 -4.24 -5.95
C LEU A 10 31.92 -5.36 -5.05
N ASP A 11 32.64 -5.64 -3.97
CA ASP A 11 32.18 -6.52 -2.90
C ASP A 11 31.11 -5.83 -2.02
N ALA A 12 30.34 -6.63 -1.27
CA ALA A 12 29.27 -6.16 -0.40
C ALA A 12 29.76 -5.16 0.66
N ASP A 13 30.97 -5.37 1.20
CA ASP A 13 31.55 -4.46 2.21
C ASP A 13 31.88 -3.08 1.61
N ALA A 14 32.42 -3.06 0.39
CA ALA A 14 32.69 -1.82 -0.33
C ALA A 14 31.38 -1.09 -0.68
N ALA A 15 30.34 -1.83 -1.09
CA ALA A 15 29.02 -1.25 -1.33
C ALA A 15 28.40 -0.67 -0.03
N ALA A 16 28.54 -1.38 1.08
CA ALA A 16 28.09 -0.92 2.39
C ALA A 16 28.85 0.33 2.87
N ALA A 17 30.16 0.41 2.62
CA ALA A 17 30.98 1.57 2.93
C ALA A 17 30.56 2.79 2.10
N ALA A 18 30.37 2.62 0.79
CA ALA A 18 29.92 3.68 -0.10
C ALA A 18 28.53 4.22 0.31
N ALA A 19 27.58 3.33 0.66
CA ALA A 19 26.27 3.74 1.14
C ALA A 19 26.33 4.50 2.47
N ARG A 20 27.17 4.07 3.43
CA ARG A 20 27.40 4.77 4.70
C ARG A 20 28.02 6.15 4.51
N ALA A 21 28.94 6.29 3.57
CA ALA A 21 29.55 7.58 3.25
C ALA A 21 28.51 8.56 2.67
N HIS A 22 27.55 8.08 1.89
CA HIS A 22 26.48 8.90 1.30
C HIS A 22 25.36 9.26 2.29
N ALA A 23 25.06 8.38 3.25
CA ALA A 23 24.07 8.59 4.31
C ALA A 23 24.70 8.44 5.70
N PRO A 24 25.51 9.42 6.14
CA PRO A 24 26.12 9.40 7.46
C PRO A 24 25.04 9.45 8.55
N GLY A 25 25.21 8.66 9.61
CA GLY A 25 24.26 8.58 10.72
C GLY A 25 23.05 7.65 10.49
N GLU A 26 22.92 7.05 9.30
CA GLU A 26 21.94 5.99 9.07
C GLU A 26 22.55 4.60 9.26
N VAL A 27 21.74 3.67 9.77
CA VAL A 27 22.11 2.28 9.98
C VAL A 27 21.65 1.45 8.80
N ILE A 28 22.56 0.65 8.24
CA ILE A 28 22.20 -0.31 7.19
C ILE A 28 21.31 -1.40 7.78
N THR A 29 20.16 -1.61 7.16
CA THR A 29 19.15 -2.59 7.56
C THR A 29 19.10 -3.79 6.64
N ALA A 30 19.44 -3.60 5.36
CA ALA A 30 19.53 -4.67 4.38
C ALA A 30 20.44 -4.26 3.23
N ILE A 31 21.09 -5.26 2.64
CA ILE A 31 21.85 -5.11 1.40
C ILE A 31 21.29 -6.14 0.42
N GLN A 32 20.91 -5.69 -0.77
CA GLN A 32 20.50 -6.56 -1.87
C GLN A 32 21.60 -6.59 -2.93
N LEU A 33 22.03 -7.81 -3.25
CA LEU A 33 23.07 -8.04 -4.23
C LEU A 33 22.58 -7.72 -5.65
N PRO A 34 23.48 -7.28 -6.55
CA PRO A 34 23.17 -7.15 -7.96
C PRO A 34 22.71 -8.50 -8.51
N SER A 35 21.64 -8.46 -9.31
CA SER A 35 21.09 -9.64 -9.97
C SER A 35 21.00 -9.39 -11.48
N ARG A 36 20.73 -10.45 -12.24
CA ARG A 36 20.53 -10.32 -13.71
C ARG A 36 19.42 -9.36 -14.07
N GLN A 37 18.36 -9.28 -13.27
CA GLN A 37 17.21 -8.38 -13.52
C GLN A 37 17.44 -6.97 -12.96
N ARG A 38 18.30 -6.83 -11.95
CA ARG A 38 18.64 -5.54 -11.31
C ARG A 38 20.17 -5.49 -11.12
N PRO A 39 20.93 -5.07 -12.15
CA PRO A 39 22.38 -5.08 -12.10
C PRO A 39 22.90 -3.84 -11.34
N ALA A 40 22.52 -3.70 -10.08
CA ALA A 40 22.94 -2.63 -9.19
C ALA A 40 22.88 -3.11 -7.73
N TRP A 41 23.76 -2.59 -6.89
CA TRP A 41 23.63 -2.81 -5.44
C TRP A 41 22.48 -1.96 -4.92
N THR A 42 21.67 -2.52 -4.03
CA THR A 42 20.64 -1.75 -3.32
C THR A 42 20.89 -1.86 -1.83
N VAL A 43 21.18 -0.75 -1.19
CA VAL A 43 21.39 -0.67 0.26
C VAL A 43 20.19 0.04 0.88
N MET A 44 19.56 -0.61 1.85
CA MET A 44 18.47 -0.03 2.62
C MET A 44 19.00 0.45 3.96
N LEU A 45 18.79 1.72 4.24
CA LEU A 45 19.22 2.37 5.46
C LEU A 45 18.02 2.99 6.17
N ARG A 46 18.24 3.32 7.44
CA ARG A 46 17.26 3.96 8.30
C ARG A 46 18.01 4.78 9.33
N ALA A 47 17.51 5.97 9.66
CA ALA A 47 18.07 6.77 10.74
C ALA A 47 18.07 5.97 12.05
N GLU A 48 19.16 6.07 12.81
CA GLU A 48 19.33 5.26 14.04
C GLU A 48 18.23 5.54 15.07
N ASP A 49 17.79 6.79 15.15
CA ASP A 49 16.74 7.31 16.01
C ASP A 49 15.33 7.27 15.38
N SER A 50 15.18 6.64 14.21
CA SER A 50 13.89 6.63 13.52
C SER A 50 12.83 5.91 14.33
N ASP A 51 11.65 6.52 14.44
CA ASP A 51 10.48 5.84 15.00
C ASP A 51 10.07 4.66 14.08
N PRO A 52 10.06 3.41 14.59
CA PRO A 52 9.68 2.23 13.83
C PRO A 52 8.28 2.33 13.22
N GLU A 53 7.37 3.11 13.83
CA GLU A 53 5.99 3.24 13.41
C GLU A 53 5.86 3.92 12.03
N PHE A 54 6.71 4.91 11.76
CA PHE A 54 6.71 5.63 10.49
C PHE A 54 7.45 4.88 9.37
N ARG A 55 8.18 3.80 9.68
CA ARG A 55 8.89 2.95 8.69
C ARG A 55 9.67 3.76 7.65
N VAL A 56 10.27 4.84 8.11
CA VAL A 56 11.09 5.74 7.30
C VAL A 56 12.37 4.99 6.93
N ARG A 57 12.66 4.91 5.64
CA ARG A 57 13.84 4.25 5.11
C ARG A 57 14.44 5.07 3.98
N SER A 58 15.75 4.99 3.86
CA SER A 58 16.50 5.44 2.69
C SER A 58 16.89 4.23 1.86
N ILE A 59 16.75 4.34 0.54
CA ILE A 59 17.17 3.30 -0.38
C ILE A 59 18.20 3.92 -1.31
N ILE A 60 19.44 3.46 -1.21
CA ILE A 60 20.55 3.92 -2.05
C ILE A 60 20.84 2.81 -3.05
N THR A 61 20.78 3.14 -4.34
CA THR A 61 21.17 2.26 -5.42
C THR A 61 22.57 2.66 -5.88
N LEU A 62 23.50 1.71 -5.95
CA LEU A 62 24.89 1.93 -6.32
C LEU A 62 25.26 1.16 -7.59
N ASP A 63 26.14 1.76 -8.38
CA ASP A 63 26.76 1.11 -9.53
C ASP A 63 27.63 -0.08 -9.07
N PRO A 64 27.47 -1.26 -9.68
CA PRO A 64 28.12 -2.47 -9.18
C PRO A 64 29.59 -2.62 -9.55
N TRP A 65 30.15 -1.72 -10.34
CA TRP A 65 31.58 -1.70 -10.69
C TRP A 65 32.33 -0.59 -9.97
N THR A 66 31.72 0.60 -9.85
CA THR A 66 32.37 1.81 -9.33
C THR A 66 31.94 2.16 -7.91
N GLY A 67 30.79 1.67 -7.45
CA GLY A 67 30.19 2.09 -6.18
C GLY A 67 29.59 3.49 -6.23
N ALA A 68 29.51 4.12 -7.40
CA ALA A 68 28.88 5.43 -7.57
C ALA A 68 27.38 5.36 -7.26
N VAL A 69 26.84 6.40 -6.61
CA VAL A 69 25.41 6.49 -6.31
C VAL A 69 24.63 6.73 -7.61
N LEU A 70 23.80 5.76 -7.98
CA LEU A 70 22.91 5.84 -9.14
C LEU A 70 21.57 6.45 -8.77
N GLU A 71 21.05 6.14 -7.58
CA GLU A 71 19.77 6.64 -7.10
C GLU A 71 19.79 6.79 -5.57
N ASP A 72 19.27 7.91 -5.07
CA ASP A 72 19.04 8.15 -3.65
C ASP A 72 17.53 8.34 -3.44
N ARG A 73 16.88 7.38 -2.79
CA ARG A 73 15.49 7.47 -2.32
C ARG A 73 15.45 7.59 -0.79
N SER A 74 16.15 8.57 -0.25
CA SER A 74 16.05 9.00 1.14
C SER A 74 14.88 9.96 1.36
N PRO A 75 14.42 10.18 2.60
CA PRO A 75 13.43 11.21 2.90
C PRO A 75 13.82 12.61 2.40
N ARG A 76 15.13 12.89 2.26
CA ARG A 76 15.67 14.18 1.83
C ARG A 76 15.55 14.42 0.32
N SER A 77 15.47 13.36 -0.48
CA SER A 77 15.40 13.43 -1.94
C SER A 77 14.00 13.15 -2.50
N ARG A 78 13.01 12.93 -1.64
CA ARG A 78 11.63 12.63 -2.06
C ARG A 78 10.98 13.81 -2.76
N SER A 79 10.27 13.50 -3.84
CA SER A 79 9.33 14.44 -4.46
C SER A 79 8.09 14.64 -3.57
N THR A 80 7.34 15.72 -3.81
CA THR A 80 6.07 16.00 -3.12
C THR A 80 5.05 14.87 -3.29
N ALA A 81 5.05 14.19 -4.44
CA ALA A 81 4.20 13.03 -4.69
C ALA A 81 4.60 11.82 -3.81
N GLU A 82 5.89 11.56 -3.67
CA GLU A 82 6.38 10.48 -2.81
C GLU A 82 6.16 10.77 -1.33
N GLU A 83 6.25 12.04 -0.93
CA GLU A 83 5.90 12.50 0.41
C GLU A 83 4.41 12.32 0.68
N ALA A 84 3.53 12.67 -0.26
CA ALA A 84 2.10 12.42 -0.15
C ALA A 84 1.78 10.91 0.00
N LEU A 85 2.47 10.04 -0.74
CA LEU A 85 2.34 8.59 -0.60
C LEU A 85 2.91 8.05 0.71
N ALA A 86 3.93 8.68 1.28
CA ALA A 86 4.44 8.36 2.61
C ALA A 86 3.42 8.76 3.69
N LEU A 87 2.89 9.98 3.60
CA LEU A 87 1.86 10.49 4.51
C LEU A 87 0.59 9.63 4.47
N GLN A 88 0.13 9.24 3.28
CA GLN A 88 -1.01 8.35 3.11
C GLN A 88 -0.82 7.03 3.88
N ARG A 89 0.39 6.44 3.82
CA ARG A 89 0.70 5.21 4.57
C ARG A 89 0.70 5.43 6.08
N TRP A 90 1.21 6.56 6.56
CA TRP A 90 1.22 6.88 7.99
C TRP A 90 -0.19 7.14 8.52
N LEU A 91 -0.98 7.93 7.81
CA LEU A 91 -2.38 8.20 8.15
C LEU A 91 -3.23 6.94 8.12
N HIS A 92 -3.02 6.05 7.13
CA HIS A 92 -3.72 4.78 7.06
C HIS A 92 -3.41 3.87 8.26
N GLY A 93 -2.22 3.97 8.85
CA GLY A 93 -1.88 3.27 10.09
C GLY A 93 -2.37 3.97 11.37
N GLY A 94 -2.77 5.24 11.29
CA GLY A 94 -3.10 6.07 12.44
C GLY A 94 -1.90 6.58 13.23
N ALA A 95 -0.67 6.34 12.75
CA ALA A 95 0.57 6.64 13.44
C ALA A 95 0.74 8.11 13.86
N PRO A 96 0.41 9.11 13.01
CA PRO A 96 0.64 10.52 13.35
C PRO A 96 -0.12 11.01 14.59
N LEU A 97 -1.21 10.33 14.96
CA LEU A 97 -2.03 10.66 16.13
C LEU A 97 -1.95 9.59 17.22
N GLY A 98 -1.05 8.60 17.10
CA GLY A 98 -0.91 7.48 18.04
C GLY A 98 -2.21 6.69 18.24
N MET A 99 -2.53 6.34 19.49
CA MET A 99 -3.72 5.54 19.83
C MET A 99 -5.05 6.14 19.36
N PRO A 100 -5.33 7.45 19.54
CA PRO A 100 -6.50 8.08 18.94
C PRO A 100 -6.61 7.86 17.42
N GLY A 101 -5.50 8.04 16.68
CA GLY A 101 -5.47 7.81 15.23
C GLY A 101 -5.78 6.36 14.86
N ARG A 102 -5.20 5.41 15.58
CA ARG A 102 -5.46 3.99 15.39
C ARG A 102 -6.93 3.63 15.64
N LEU A 103 -7.55 4.22 16.66
CA LEU A 103 -8.98 4.02 16.94
C LEU A 103 -9.85 4.58 15.81
N LEU A 104 -9.53 5.77 15.28
CA LEU A 104 -10.24 6.35 14.13
C LEU A 104 -10.15 5.45 12.88
N VAL A 105 -8.95 4.96 12.56
CA VAL A 105 -8.75 4.02 11.45
C VAL A 105 -9.56 2.74 11.67
N PHE A 106 -9.51 2.16 12.87
CA PHE A 106 -10.27 0.95 13.21
C PHE A 106 -11.78 1.17 13.05
N LEU A 107 -12.33 2.26 13.59
CA LEU A 107 -13.74 2.61 13.46
C LEU A 107 -14.13 2.86 12.00
N SER A 108 -13.26 3.49 11.20
CA SER A 108 -13.49 3.64 9.76
C SER A 108 -13.60 2.30 9.05
N GLY A 109 -12.80 1.30 9.46
CA GLY A 109 -12.89 -0.07 8.94
C GLY A 109 -14.22 -0.75 9.22
N LEU A 110 -14.85 -0.47 10.36
CA LEU A 110 -16.18 -0.99 10.72
C LEU A 110 -17.31 -0.44 9.84
N THR A 111 -17.07 0.64 9.09
CA THR A 111 -18.07 1.15 8.14
C THR A 111 -18.34 0.17 7.00
N MET A 112 -17.35 -0.61 6.55
CA MET A 112 -17.53 -1.61 5.50
C MET A 112 -18.54 -2.72 5.87
N PRO A 113 -18.38 -3.46 6.99
CA PRO A 113 -19.38 -4.45 7.38
C PRO A 113 -20.73 -3.80 7.70
N LEU A 114 -20.76 -2.58 8.25
CA LEU A 114 -22.00 -1.84 8.50
C LEU A 114 -22.75 -1.54 7.18
N LEU A 115 -22.05 -1.04 6.17
CA LEU A 115 -22.60 -0.78 4.84
C LEU A 115 -23.05 -2.07 4.15
N PHE A 116 -22.32 -3.17 4.34
CA PHE A 116 -22.73 -4.48 3.83
C PHE A 116 -24.04 -4.95 4.47
N VAL A 117 -24.16 -4.91 5.80
CA VAL A 117 -25.37 -5.33 6.52
C VAL A 117 -26.57 -4.46 6.16
N THR A 118 -26.37 -3.14 6.08
CA THR A 118 -27.44 -2.20 5.70
C THR A 118 -27.86 -2.34 4.23
N GLY A 119 -26.90 -2.54 3.31
CA GLY A 119 -27.20 -2.83 1.91
C GLY A 119 -27.95 -4.15 1.73
N LEU A 120 -27.53 -5.20 2.43
CA LEU A 120 -28.16 -6.51 2.41
C LEU A 120 -29.59 -6.46 2.98
N SER A 121 -29.80 -5.76 4.09
CA SER A 121 -31.12 -5.62 4.71
C SER A 121 -32.09 -4.86 3.80
N ALA A 122 -31.63 -3.76 3.17
CA ALA A 122 -32.41 -3.00 2.19
C ALA A 122 -32.78 -3.85 0.96
N TRP A 123 -31.84 -4.66 0.46
CA TRP A 123 -32.08 -5.58 -0.64
C TRP A 123 -33.12 -6.65 -0.29
N LEU A 124 -33.03 -7.26 0.89
CA LEU A 124 -33.98 -8.26 1.37
C LEU A 124 -35.39 -7.66 1.55
N LEU A 125 -35.47 -6.45 2.11
CA LEU A 125 -36.74 -5.73 2.28
C LEU A 125 -37.39 -5.43 0.93
N ARG A 126 -36.62 -4.89 -0.03
CA ARG A 126 -37.10 -4.64 -1.40
C ARG A 126 -37.61 -5.93 -2.04
N ARG A 127 -36.87 -7.03 -1.91
CA ARG A 127 -37.25 -8.34 -2.47
C ARG A 127 -38.55 -8.87 -1.85
N ARG A 128 -38.74 -8.72 -0.54
CA ARG A 128 -39.97 -9.12 0.16
C ARG A 128 -41.17 -8.29 -0.30
N ASN A 129 -40.99 -6.98 -0.47
CA ASN A 129 -42.06 -6.09 -0.92
C ASN A 129 -42.48 -6.38 -2.37
N LEU A 130 -41.52 -6.60 -3.27
CA LEU A 130 -41.82 -7.00 -4.65
C LEU A 130 -42.58 -8.34 -4.73
N ARG A 131 -42.20 -9.32 -3.90
CA ARG A 131 -42.94 -10.59 -3.79
C ARG A 131 -44.37 -10.38 -3.32
N ARG A 132 -44.59 -9.56 -2.28
CA ARG A 132 -45.93 -9.23 -1.78
C ARG A 132 -46.79 -8.57 -2.84
N LEU A 133 -46.26 -7.58 -3.54
CA LEU A 133 -46.95 -6.91 -4.63
C LEU A 133 -47.32 -7.89 -5.77
N SER A 134 -46.42 -8.81 -6.11
CA SER A 134 -46.69 -9.82 -7.15
C SER A 134 -47.77 -10.83 -6.74
N LEU A 135 -47.84 -11.19 -5.46
CA LEU A 135 -48.91 -12.07 -4.94
C LEU A 135 -50.25 -11.34 -4.92
N SER A 136 -50.30 -10.10 -4.39
CA SER A 136 -51.52 -9.29 -4.39
C SER A 136 -52.04 -9.00 -5.81
N ALA A 137 -51.16 -8.77 -6.78
CA ALA A 137 -51.55 -8.59 -8.18
C ALA A 137 -52.13 -9.87 -8.80
N ARG A 138 -51.61 -11.05 -8.44
CA ARG A 138 -52.16 -12.34 -8.87
C ARG A 138 -53.55 -12.59 -8.28
N ASP A 139 -53.72 -12.35 -6.98
CA ASP A 139 -54.99 -12.53 -6.29
C ASP A 139 -56.08 -11.57 -6.84
N ALA A 140 -55.72 -10.34 -7.19
CA ALA A 140 -56.63 -9.40 -7.83
C ALA A 140 -57.06 -9.86 -9.24
N ALA A 141 -56.13 -10.43 -10.02
CA ALA A 141 -56.41 -10.93 -11.36
C ALA A 141 -57.30 -12.19 -11.36
N THR A 142 -57.21 -13.04 -10.33
CA THR A 142 -58.11 -14.20 -10.18
C THR A 142 -59.49 -13.80 -9.67
N ALA A 143 -59.59 -12.79 -8.80
CA ALA A 143 -60.87 -12.32 -8.26
C ALA A 143 -61.76 -11.58 -9.30
N PHE A 144 -61.16 -10.89 -10.28
CA PHE A 144 -61.87 -10.21 -11.36
C PHE A 144 -61.41 -10.70 -12.73
N PRO A 145 -61.90 -11.87 -13.19
CA PRO A 145 -61.59 -12.34 -14.53
C PRO A 145 -62.15 -11.35 -15.57
N ARG A 146 -61.28 -10.83 -16.45
CA ARG A 146 -61.70 -9.99 -17.57
C ARG A 146 -62.65 -10.82 -18.45
N ARG A 147 -63.91 -10.38 -18.58
CA ARG A 147 -64.85 -11.00 -19.51
C ARG A 147 -64.37 -10.80 -20.95
N PRO A 148 -64.38 -11.86 -21.79
CA PRO A 148 -64.10 -11.70 -23.21
C PRO A 148 -65.21 -10.87 -23.88
N ALA A 149 -64.82 -10.07 -24.86
CA ALA A 149 -65.69 -9.24 -25.70
C ALA A 149 -66.40 -10.07 -26.77
#